data_AF-A0A8T7AKM5-F1
#
_entry.id   AF-A0A8T7AKM5-F1
#
_cell.length_a   1.000
_cell.length_b   1.000
_cell.length_c   1.000
_cell.angle_alpha   90.00
_cell.angle_beta   90.00
_cell.angle_gamma   90.00
#
_symmetry.space_group_name_H-M   'P 1'
#
loop_
_entity.id
_entity.type
_entity.pdbx_description
1 polymer ?
#
loop_
_entity_poly.entity_id
_entity_poly.type
_entity_poly.pdbx_seq_one_letter_code
_entity_poly.pdbx_strand_id
1 'polypeptide(L)'
;MSRRPNPDFLAVVINDGKPVDESVIDRVLSHSFPEAFEARWLRACRRLSQAGYGKSVVDSYTRYSCELAKDIDPQDVLRLADVVSSVAIKSGKAAAEELPAIAVKAAAKLQGDEWRFRSWLGLMERFTNLAPESVLVVLQQMDQLLTRLNVSRLESWLLAGVRAAGTDPERRFQFFTFANPEAERWLERESGSVIFADIQRELKVYMNALWGIRHPLRETSMHAPDHVWRRATYA
;
A
#
# COMPACT_ATOMS: atom_id res chain seq x y z
N MET A 1 -12.74 -11.95 31.42
CA MET A 1 -13.98 -11.23 31.06
C MET A 1 -13.62 -10.10 30.12
N SER A 2 -13.92 -10.27 28.84
CA SER A 2 -13.62 -9.31 27.77
C SER A 2 -14.63 -8.15 27.81
N ARG A 3 -14.15 -6.92 28.01
CA ARG A 3 -14.95 -5.70 27.78
C ARG A 3 -14.49 -5.09 26.46
N ARG A 4 -15.36 -5.15 25.46
CA ARG A 4 -15.22 -4.37 24.22
C ARG A 4 -15.25 -2.87 24.56
N PRO A 5 -14.40 -2.01 23.99
CA PRO A 5 -14.55 -0.58 24.15
C PRO A 5 -15.74 -0.07 23.33
N ASN A 6 -16.50 0.83 23.93
CA ASN A 6 -17.72 1.46 23.43
C ASN A 6 -17.39 2.44 22.28
N PRO A 7 -18.12 2.43 21.13
CA PRO A 7 -17.84 3.32 19.99
C PRO A 7 -18.02 4.82 20.24
N ASP A 8 -18.60 5.24 21.37
CA ASP A 8 -18.87 6.65 21.68
C ASP A 8 -17.68 7.45 22.26
N PHE A 9 -16.52 6.83 22.49
CA PHE A 9 -15.35 7.55 23.03
C PHE A 9 -14.62 8.42 21.99
N LEU A 10 -14.86 8.23 20.70
CA LEU A 10 -14.21 9.00 19.63
C LEU A 10 -14.92 10.33 19.29
N ALA A 11 -16.10 10.59 19.86
CA ALA A 11 -16.94 11.72 19.43
C ALA A 11 -16.82 12.99 20.28
N VAL A 12 -16.04 13.00 21.38
CA VAL A 12 -16.07 14.14 22.34
C VAL A 12 -14.86 15.08 22.25
N VAL A 13 -13.84 14.81 21.43
CA VAL A 13 -12.60 15.62 21.43
C VAL A 13 -12.51 16.62 20.27
N ILE A 14 -13.58 16.84 19.51
CA ILE A 14 -13.60 17.82 18.41
C ILE A 14 -14.66 18.90 18.68
N ASN A 15 -14.48 19.69 19.74
CA ASN A 15 -14.75 21.12 19.65
C ASN A 15 -14.05 21.85 20.82
N ASP A 16 -13.72 23.12 20.58
CA ASP A 16 -13.10 24.10 21.49
C ASP A 16 -11.57 24.22 21.43
N GLY A 17 -11.15 25.28 20.73
CA GLY A 17 -9.79 25.77 20.58
C GLY A 17 -9.17 26.25 21.89
N LYS A 18 -8.67 25.30 22.69
CA LYS A 18 -7.66 25.51 23.74
C LYS A 18 -6.48 24.57 23.53
N PRO A 19 -5.25 24.96 23.93
CA PRO A 19 -4.08 24.11 23.78
C PRO A 19 -4.34 22.79 24.52
N VAL A 20 -4.30 21.70 23.77
CA VAL A 20 -4.56 20.36 24.28
C VAL A 20 -3.47 20.02 25.28
N ASP A 21 -3.89 19.63 26.48
CA ASP A 21 -3.05 19.21 27.59
C ASP A 21 -2.25 17.96 27.14
N GLU A 22 -0.98 18.16 26.71
CA GLU A 22 -0.08 17.11 26.21
C GLU A 22 0.03 15.92 27.18
N SER A 23 -0.23 16.15 28.47
CA SER A 23 -0.13 15.17 29.55
C SER A 23 -1.19 14.07 29.55
N VAL A 24 -2.37 14.30 28.94
CA VAL A 24 -3.49 13.34 28.93
C VAL A 24 -3.42 12.39 27.73
N ILE A 25 -2.97 12.90 26.58
CA ILE A 25 -2.67 12.09 25.39
C ILE A 25 -1.53 11.12 25.69
N ASP A 26 -0.50 11.58 26.42
CA ASP A 26 0.66 10.77 26.79
C ASP A 26 0.28 9.56 27.67
N ARG A 27 -0.60 9.72 28.66
CA ARG A 27 -0.94 8.60 29.58
C ARG A 27 -1.88 7.55 29.00
N VAL A 28 -2.87 7.96 28.20
CA VAL A 28 -3.92 7.05 27.74
C VAL A 28 -3.48 6.26 26.50
N LEU A 29 -2.63 6.83 25.65
CA LEU A 29 -2.13 6.14 24.46
C LEU A 29 -0.89 5.29 24.74
N SER A 30 -0.07 5.61 25.75
CA SER A 30 1.15 4.84 26.02
C SER A 30 0.88 3.40 26.47
N HIS A 31 -0.22 3.16 27.20
CA HIS A 31 -0.63 1.82 27.64
C HIS A 31 -1.12 0.92 26.49
N SER A 32 -1.26 1.44 25.26
CA SER A 32 -1.67 0.66 24.09
C SER A 32 -0.48 0.11 23.28
N PHE A 33 0.71 0.67 23.47
CA PHE A 33 1.93 0.21 22.81
C PHE A 33 2.67 -0.81 23.71
N PRO A 34 3.36 -1.82 23.16
CA PRO A 34 4.10 -2.76 23.99
C PRO A 34 5.11 -2.08 24.93
N GLU A 35 5.02 -2.38 26.23
CA GLU A 35 5.76 -1.71 27.32
C GLU A 35 7.27 -1.65 27.06
N ALA A 36 7.86 -2.73 26.54
CA ALA A 36 9.29 -2.80 26.20
C ALA A 36 9.74 -1.75 25.15
N PHE A 37 8.82 -1.20 24.37
CA PHE A 37 9.09 -0.25 23.28
C PHE A 37 8.50 1.14 23.52
N GLU A 38 7.72 1.32 24.58
CA GLU A 38 7.00 2.56 24.90
C GLU A 38 7.91 3.80 24.91
N ALA A 39 9.08 3.71 25.56
CA ALA A 39 10.02 4.82 25.61
C ALA A 39 10.56 5.24 24.23
N ARG A 40 10.74 4.27 23.32
CA ARG A 40 11.18 4.54 21.94
C ARG A 40 10.05 5.10 21.09
N TRP A 41 8.84 4.60 21.30
CA TRP A 41 7.64 5.12 20.65
C TRP A 41 7.34 6.57 21.07
N LEU A 42 7.38 6.89 22.37
CA LEU A 42 7.24 8.27 22.87
C LEU A 42 8.32 9.20 22.32
N ARG A 43 9.54 8.70 22.10
CA ARG A 43 10.61 9.48 21.45
C ARG A 43 10.28 9.75 19.98
N ALA A 44 9.72 8.77 19.26
CA ALA A 44 9.27 8.95 17.88
C ALA A 44 8.13 9.97 17.78
N CYS A 45 7.10 9.88 18.65
CA CYS A 45 6.01 10.86 18.70
C CYS A 45 6.51 12.28 18.98
N ARG A 46 7.40 12.45 19.97
CA ARG A 46 8.03 13.75 20.26
C ARG A 46 8.85 14.28 19.09
N ARG A 47 9.62 13.42 18.42
CA ARG A 47 10.40 13.79 17.23
C ARG A 47 9.49 14.30 16.11
N LEU A 48 8.37 13.64 15.85
CA LEU A 48 7.39 14.07 14.84
C LEU A 48 6.72 15.40 15.23
N SER A 49 6.39 15.59 16.52
CA SER A 49 5.82 16.84 17.03
C SER A 49 6.79 18.03 16.87
N GLN A 50 8.05 17.85 17.26
CA GLN A 50 9.07 18.88 17.18
C GLN A 50 9.49 19.23 15.75
N ALA A 51 9.30 18.32 14.79
CA ALA A 51 9.64 18.54 13.39
C ALA A 51 8.69 19.51 12.66
N GLY A 52 7.56 19.87 13.25
CA GLY A 52 6.66 20.90 12.70
C GLY A 52 5.81 20.45 11.51
N TYR A 53 5.62 19.14 11.29
CA TYR A 53 4.78 18.60 10.21
C TYR A 53 3.27 18.88 10.40
N GLY A 54 2.88 19.36 11.58
CA GLY A 54 1.52 19.67 11.96
C GLY A 54 0.88 18.58 12.82
N LYS A 55 -0.06 19.00 13.68
CA LYS A 55 -0.68 18.14 14.68
C LYS A 55 -1.33 16.89 14.09
N SER A 56 -1.99 17.01 12.93
CA SER A 56 -2.69 15.88 12.31
C SER A 56 -1.77 14.73 11.89
N VAL A 57 -0.52 15.01 11.49
CA VAL A 57 0.47 13.96 11.18
C VAL A 57 0.87 13.20 12.45
N VAL A 58 1.08 13.92 13.55
CA VAL A 58 1.42 13.34 14.85
C VAL A 58 0.26 12.52 15.39
N ASP A 59 -0.96 13.06 15.36
CA ASP A 59 -2.17 12.39 15.80
C ASP A 59 -2.41 11.10 14.98
N SER A 60 -2.24 11.18 13.66
CA SER A 60 -2.36 10.02 12.76
C SER A 60 -1.33 8.94 13.10
N TYR A 61 -0.04 9.29 13.19
CA TYR A 61 1.00 8.33 13.56
C TYR A 61 0.72 7.71 14.94
N THR A 62 0.41 8.53 15.95
CA THR A 62 0.18 8.07 17.32
C THR A 62 -0.99 7.10 17.39
N ARG A 63 -2.11 7.40 16.71
CA ARG A 63 -3.29 6.54 16.67
C ARG A 63 -3.01 5.21 15.98
N TYR A 64 -2.50 5.25 14.75
CA TYR A 64 -2.39 4.06 13.92
C TYR A 64 -1.16 3.21 14.24
N SER A 65 -0.11 3.76 14.84
CA SER A 65 1.03 2.97 15.32
C SER A 65 0.62 2.02 16.46
N CYS A 66 -0.22 2.46 17.40
CA CYS A 66 -0.76 1.58 18.44
C CYS A 66 -1.68 0.49 17.89
N GLU A 67 -2.42 0.77 16.81
CA GLU A 67 -3.22 -0.24 16.13
C GLU A 67 -2.33 -1.25 15.40
N LEU A 68 -1.34 -0.75 14.66
CA LEU A 68 -0.39 -1.56 13.89
C LEU A 68 0.46 -2.49 14.78
N ALA A 69 0.84 -2.03 15.97
CA ALA A 69 1.65 -2.82 16.93
C ALA A 69 0.94 -4.04 17.51
N LYS A 70 -0.36 -4.23 17.22
CA LYS A 70 -1.10 -5.45 17.58
C LYS A 70 -0.78 -6.62 16.64
N ASP A 71 -0.48 -6.31 15.38
CA ASP A 71 -0.34 -7.29 14.30
C ASP A 71 1.08 -7.35 13.72
N ILE A 72 1.90 -6.31 13.91
CA ILE A 72 3.24 -6.16 13.35
C ILE A 72 4.26 -5.92 14.46
N ASP A 73 5.49 -6.42 14.28
CA ASP A 73 6.58 -6.21 15.22
C ASP A 73 6.79 -4.71 15.54
N PRO A 74 6.87 -4.33 16.84
CA PRO A 74 7.01 -2.94 17.24
C PRO A 74 8.22 -2.21 16.66
N GLN A 75 9.30 -2.90 16.28
CA GLN A 75 10.45 -2.27 15.59
C GLN A 75 10.05 -1.75 14.21
N ASP A 76 9.26 -2.51 13.46
CA ASP A 76 8.78 -2.11 12.14
C ASP A 76 7.79 -0.95 12.23
N VAL A 77 6.97 -0.95 13.28
CA VAL A 77 6.10 0.18 13.62
C VAL A 77 6.91 1.43 13.98
N LEU A 78 8.01 1.30 14.71
CA LEU A 78 8.89 2.45 14.99
C LEU A 78 9.56 2.98 13.72
N ARG A 79 9.94 2.10 12.78
CA ARG A 79 10.48 2.49 11.49
C ARG A 79 9.49 3.30 10.66
N LEU A 80 8.19 3.06 10.81
CA LEU A 80 7.15 3.86 10.15
C LEU A 80 7.31 5.37 10.45
N ALA A 81 7.75 5.75 11.66
CA ALA A 81 7.95 7.16 12.02
C ALA A 81 9.01 7.85 11.15
N ASP A 82 10.05 7.12 10.74
CA ASP A 82 11.10 7.64 9.86
C ASP A 82 10.57 7.82 8.44
N VAL A 83 9.77 6.87 7.96
CA VAL A 83 9.10 6.97 6.64
C VAL A 83 8.08 8.11 6.62
N VAL A 84 7.27 8.28 7.67
CA VAL A 84 6.35 9.42 7.83
C VAL A 84 7.11 10.75 7.74
N SER A 85 8.29 10.85 8.35
CA SER A 85 9.12 12.05 8.28
C SER A 85 9.63 12.29 6.87
N SER A 86 10.14 11.24 6.20
CA SER A 86 10.59 11.30 4.81
C SER A 86 9.47 11.77 3.87
N VAL A 87 8.26 11.21 4.02
CA VAL A 87 7.07 11.60 3.27
C VAL A 87 6.66 13.04 3.57
N ALA A 88 6.68 13.46 4.83
CA ALA A 88 6.33 14.84 5.20
C ALA A 88 7.28 15.86 4.56
N ILE A 89 8.59 15.56 4.56
CA ILE A 89 9.63 16.42 3.99
C ILE A 89 9.52 16.51 2.47
N LYS A 90 9.21 15.40 1.79
CA LYS A 90 9.33 15.30 0.32
C LYS A 90 8.00 15.41 -0.41
N SER A 91 6.95 14.83 0.14
CA SER A 91 5.60 14.72 -0.46
C SER A 91 4.55 15.56 0.26
N GLY A 92 4.93 16.24 1.35
CA GLY A 92 4.09 17.17 2.08
C GLY A 92 3.21 16.52 3.15
N LYS A 93 2.56 17.41 3.92
CA LYS A 93 1.75 17.06 5.10
C LYS A 93 0.64 16.04 4.81
N ALA A 94 -0.12 16.23 3.73
CA ALA A 94 -1.27 15.38 3.42
C ALA A 94 -0.87 13.91 3.20
N ALA A 95 0.23 13.67 2.48
CA ALA A 95 0.75 12.31 2.27
C ALA A 95 1.24 11.68 3.58
N ALA A 96 1.89 12.46 4.44
CA ALA A 96 2.40 12.00 5.73
C ALA A 96 1.29 11.68 6.73
N GLU A 97 0.19 12.43 6.70
CA GLU A 97 -1.01 12.19 7.50
C GLU A 97 -1.74 10.91 7.08
N GLU A 98 -1.78 10.62 5.77
CA GLU A 98 -2.46 9.46 5.21
C GLU A 98 -1.69 8.14 5.44
N LEU A 99 -0.35 8.19 5.38
CA LEU A 99 0.51 7.01 5.40
C LEU A 99 0.25 6.05 6.59
N PRO A 100 0.12 6.50 7.87
CA PRO A 100 -0.11 5.58 8.99
C PRO A 100 -1.42 4.80 8.89
N ALA A 101 -2.50 5.44 8.43
CA ALA A 101 -3.78 4.78 8.22
C ALA A 101 -3.69 3.71 7.12
N ILE A 102 -2.97 4.02 6.04
CA ILE A 102 -2.72 3.07 4.95
C ILE A 102 -1.80 1.94 5.40
N ALA A 103 -0.83 2.19 6.28
CA ALA A 103 0.04 1.15 6.82
C ALA A 103 -0.75 0.06 7.57
N VAL A 104 -1.77 0.43 8.35
CA VAL A 104 -2.68 -0.54 8.99
C VAL A 104 -3.44 -1.36 7.95
N LYS A 105 -4.02 -0.72 6.93
CA LYS A 105 -4.70 -1.44 5.83
C LYS A 105 -3.75 -2.37 5.08
N ALA A 106 -2.52 -1.92 4.83
CA ALA A 106 -1.48 -2.70 4.16
C ALA A 106 -1.10 -3.93 5.00
N ALA A 107 -0.88 -3.77 6.30
CA ALA A 107 -0.62 -4.89 7.21
C ALA A 107 -1.74 -5.93 7.18
N ALA A 108 -3.00 -5.49 7.20
CA ALA A 108 -4.16 -6.38 7.08
C ALA A 108 -4.18 -7.14 5.74
N LYS A 109 -3.95 -6.46 4.61
CA LYS A 109 -3.89 -7.11 3.28
C LYS A 109 -2.73 -8.09 3.14
N LEU A 110 -1.62 -7.80 3.82
CA LEU A 110 -0.43 -8.65 3.88
C LEU A 110 -0.52 -9.73 4.96
N GLN A 111 -1.68 -9.89 5.61
CA GLN A 111 -1.96 -10.92 6.62
C GLN A 111 -1.03 -10.86 7.84
N GLY A 112 -0.53 -9.66 8.19
CA GLY A 112 0.40 -9.48 9.29
C GLY A 112 1.81 -10.07 9.04
N ASP A 113 2.14 -10.48 7.80
CA ASP A 113 3.47 -10.98 7.46
C ASP A 113 4.50 -9.84 7.59
N GLU A 114 5.31 -9.90 8.64
CA GLU A 114 6.32 -8.89 8.97
C GLU A 114 7.29 -8.63 7.81
N TRP A 115 7.72 -9.68 7.10
CA TRP A 115 8.69 -9.53 6.02
C TRP A 115 8.07 -8.79 4.82
N ARG A 116 6.82 -9.13 4.48
CA ARG A 116 6.08 -8.41 3.43
C ARG A 116 5.81 -6.96 3.84
N PHE A 117 5.42 -6.73 5.09
CA PHE A 117 5.18 -5.39 5.60
C PHE A 117 6.44 -4.53 5.57
N ARG A 118 7.58 -5.05 6.05
CA ARG A 118 8.91 -4.41 5.93
C ARG A 118 9.25 -4.08 4.49
N SER A 119 9.02 -5.02 3.58
CA SER A 119 9.30 -4.86 2.16
C SER A 119 8.43 -3.77 1.54
N TRP A 120 7.14 -3.72 1.90
CA TRP A 120 6.20 -2.68 1.49
C TRP A 120 6.58 -1.31 2.05
N LEU A 121 6.91 -1.22 3.34
CA LEU A 121 7.31 0.03 3.98
C LEU A 121 8.60 0.58 3.36
N GLY A 122 9.59 -0.29 3.13
CA GLY A 122 10.82 0.07 2.44
C GLY A 122 10.59 0.45 0.97
N LEU A 123 9.62 -0.16 0.29
CA LEU A 123 9.21 0.24 -1.05
C LEU A 123 8.61 1.65 -1.05
N MET A 124 7.73 1.97 -0.10
CA MET A 124 7.15 3.31 0.03
C MET A 124 8.23 4.36 0.28
N GLU A 125 9.17 4.08 1.17
CA GLU A 125 10.31 4.96 1.43
C GLU A 125 11.15 5.22 0.16
N ARG A 126 11.43 4.18 -0.63
CA ARG A 126 12.13 4.33 -1.93
C ARG A 126 11.30 5.11 -2.94
N PHE A 127 10.00 4.82 -3.03
CA PHE A 127 9.09 5.48 -3.96
C PHE A 127 8.98 6.98 -3.69
N THR A 128 8.94 7.37 -2.42
CA THR A 128 8.98 8.78 -2.00
C THR A 128 10.22 9.51 -2.50
N ASN A 129 11.36 8.83 -2.66
CA ASN A 129 12.57 9.43 -3.23
C ASN A 129 12.48 9.58 -4.75
N LEU A 130 11.76 8.69 -5.42
CA LEU A 130 11.70 8.63 -6.89
C LEU A 130 10.63 9.56 -7.46
N ALA A 131 9.44 9.57 -6.88
CA ALA A 131 8.28 10.34 -7.35
C ALA A 131 7.49 10.94 -6.16
N PRO A 132 8.10 11.87 -5.40
CA PRO A 132 7.47 12.46 -4.22
C PRO A 132 6.10 13.08 -4.50
N GLU A 133 5.92 13.68 -5.68
CA GLU A 133 4.67 14.30 -6.12
C GLU A 133 3.50 13.31 -6.24
N SER A 134 3.78 12.02 -6.43
CA SER A 134 2.76 10.99 -6.69
C SER A 134 2.41 10.17 -5.44
N VAL A 135 3.13 10.35 -4.33
CA VAL A 135 2.98 9.51 -3.12
C VAL A 135 1.56 9.55 -2.56
N LEU A 136 0.95 10.74 -2.44
CA LEU A 136 -0.40 10.86 -1.89
C LEU A 136 -1.42 10.07 -2.72
N VAL A 137 -1.37 10.21 -4.04
CA VAL A 137 -2.31 9.56 -4.96
C VAL A 137 -2.15 8.03 -4.90
N VAL A 138 -0.91 7.54 -4.88
CA VAL A 138 -0.62 6.11 -4.73
C VAL A 138 -1.10 5.58 -3.37
N LEU A 139 -0.92 6.33 -2.27
CA LEU A 139 -1.41 5.95 -0.95
C LEU A 139 -2.93 5.82 -0.93
N GLN A 140 -3.65 6.75 -1.55
CA GLN A 140 -5.13 6.72 -1.62
C GLN A 140 -5.66 5.48 -2.36
N GLN A 141 -4.88 4.91 -3.28
CA GLN A 141 -5.24 3.72 -4.05
C GLN A 141 -4.63 2.43 -3.51
N MET A 142 -3.82 2.51 -2.45
CA MET A 142 -3.03 1.39 -1.94
C MET A 142 -3.89 0.18 -1.57
N ASP A 143 -5.08 0.39 -1.02
CA ASP A 143 -6.00 -0.70 -0.66
C ASP A 143 -6.43 -1.52 -1.90
N GLN A 144 -6.70 -0.85 -3.01
CA GLN A 144 -7.04 -1.51 -4.28
C GLN A 144 -5.81 -2.21 -4.88
N LEU A 145 -4.66 -1.53 -4.85
CA LEU A 145 -3.40 -2.07 -5.37
C LEU A 145 -2.99 -3.36 -4.65
N LEU A 146 -3.00 -3.38 -3.32
CA LEU A 146 -2.65 -4.56 -2.52
C LEU A 146 -3.70 -5.68 -2.58
N THR A 147 -4.90 -5.40 -3.09
CA THR A 147 -5.90 -6.43 -3.38
C THR A 147 -5.57 -7.17 -4.69
N ARG A 148 -4.91 -6.51 -5.64
CA ARG A 148 -4.58 -7.07 -6.97
C ARG A 148 -3.12 -7.50 -7.11
N LEU A 149 -2.21 -6.86 -6.38
CA LEU A 149 -0.77 -7.03 -6.49
C LEU A 149 -0.18 -7.50 -5.17
N ASN A 150 0.80 -8.42 -5.24
CA ASN A 150 1.73 -8.61 -4.13
C ASN A 150 2.79 -7.49 -4.10
N VAL A 151 3.59 -7.41 -3.04
CA VAL A 151 4.57 -6.31 -2.85
C VAL A 151 5.59 -6.22 -3.99
N SER A 152 6.06 -7.36 -4.52
CA SER A 152 7.02 -7.38 -5.63
C SER A 152 6.40 -6.85 -6.94
N ARG A 153 5.15 -7.20 -7.20
CA ARG A 153 4.37 -6.71 -8.35
C ARG A 153 4.04 -5.23 -8.21
N LEU A 154 3.70 -4.79 -7.01
CA LEU A 154 3.54 -3.37 -6.72
C LEU A 154 4.84 -2.59 -7.01
N GLU A 155 5.99 -3.12 -6.60
CA GLU A 155 7.29 -2.52 -6.91
C GLU A 155 7.53 -2.42 -8.42
N SER A 156 7.31 -3.50 -9.17
CA SER A 156 7.41 -3.50 -10.63
C SER A 156 6.52 -2.42 -11.26
N TRP A 157 5.26 -2.34 -10.83
CA TRP A 157 4.29 -1.38 -11.35
C TRP A 157 4.68 0.07 -11.03
N LEU A 158 5.10 0.37 -9.80
CA LEU A 158 5.59 1.70 -9.42
C LEU A 158 6.83 2.10 -10.25
N LEU A 159 7.79 1.19 -10.40
CA LEU A 159 9.00 1.45 -11.20
C LEU A 159 8.69 1.58 -12.69
N ALA A 160 7.69 0.88 -13.20
CA ALA A 160 7.23 1.04 -14.58
C ALA A 160 6.61 2.42 -14.79
N GLY A 161 5.77 2.90 -13.87
CA GLY A 161 5.20 4.25 -13.92
C GLY A 161 6.27 5.34 -13.88
N VAL A 162 7.26 5.22 -12.99
CA VAL A 162 8.40 6.15 -12.93
C VAL A 162 9.20 6.14 -14.23
N ARG A 163 9.45 4.97 -14.83
CA ARG A 163 10.21 4.86 -16.09
C ARG A 163 9.43 5.38 -17.30
N ALA A 164 8.12 5.11 -17.38
CA ALA A 164 7.28 5.50 -18.51
C ALA A 164 7.19 7.02 -18.68
N ALA A 165 7.12 7.75 -17.57
CA ALA A 165 7.07 9.21 -17.57
C ALA A 165 8.46 9.88 -17.66
N GLY A 166 9.55 9.12 -17.50
CA GLY A 166 10.91 9.63 -17.55
C GLY A 166 11.19 10.65 -16.45
N THR A 167 11.73 11.82 -16.84
CA THR A 167 12.08 12.91 -15.92
C THR A 167 10.94 13.91 -15.70
N ASP A 168 9.75 13.69 -16.25
CA ASP A 168 8.62 14.61 -16.18
C ASP A 168 7.71 14.28 -14.97
N PRO A 169 7.71 15.11 -13.91
CA PRO A 169 6.91 14.87 -12.70
C PRO A 169 5.41 14.89 -12.95
N GLU A 170 4.95 15.73 -13.89
CA GLU A 170 3.53 15.87 -14.22
C GLU A 170 3.02 14.60 -14.91
N ARG A 171 3.82 14.04 -15.81
CA ARG A 171 3.51 12.73 -16.43
C ARG A 171 3.50 11.59 -15.41
N ARG A 172 4.40 11.60 -14.42
CA ARG A 172 4.38 10.61 -13.33
C ARG A 172 3.10 10.73 -12.53
N PHE A 173 2.74 11.94 -12.13
CA PHE A 173 1.50 12.20 -11.40
C PHE A 173 0.28 11.71 -12.17
N GLN A 174 0.18 12.02 -13.47
CA GLN A 174 -0.91 11.56 -14.33
C GLN A 174 -0.99 10.04 -14.46
N PHE A 175 0.16 9.35 -14.53
CA PHE A 175 0.21 7.88 -14.54
C PHE A 175 -0.42 7.32 -13.26
N PHE A 176 -0.03 7.83 -12.09
CA PHE A 176 -0.52 7.32 -10.80
C PHE A 176 -1.94 7.79 -10.45
N THR A 177 -2.49 8.78 -11.15
CA THR A 177 -3.88 9.23 -10.92
C THR A 177 -4.93 8.28 -11.50
N PHE A 178 -4.53 7.20 -12.20
CA PHE A 178 -5.44 6.24 -12.87
C PHE A 178 -6.39 6.88 -13.91
N ALA A 179 -6.22 8.17 -14.19
CA ALA A 179 -6.92 8.86 -15.27
C ALA A 179 -6.43 8.41 -16.66
N ASN A 180 -5.24 7.79 -16.73
CA ASN A 180 -4.66 7.29 -17.96
C ASN A 180 -4.96 5.79 -18.17
N PRO A 181 -5.62 5.38 -19.27
CA PRO A 181 -5.87 3.97 -19.61
C PRO A 181 -4.58 3.15 -19.80
N GLU A 182 -3.43 3.78 -19.92
CA GLU A 182 -2.13 3.10 -19.91
C GLU A 182 -1.78 2.54 -18.52
N ALA A 183 -2.05 3.27 -17.44
CA ALA A 183 -1.74 2.84 -16.08
C ALA A 183 -2.54 1.59 -15.68
N GLU A 184 -3.81 1.52 -16.07
CA GLU A 184 -4.65 0.33 -15.89
C GLU A 184 -4.11 -0.86 -16.68
N ARG A 185 -3.71 -0.68 -17.95
CA ARG A 185 -3.12 -1.75 -18.77
C ARG A 185 -1.80 -2.28 -18.21
N TRP A 186 -1.01 -1.45 -17.54
CA TRP A 186 0.18 -1.91 -16.81
C TRP A 186 -0.22 -2.66 -15.53
N LEU A 187 -1.25 -2.19 -14.83
CA LEU A 187 -1.76 -2.85 -13.62
C LEU A 187 -2.31 -4.25 -13.93
N GLU A 188 -3.08 -4.39 -15.01
CA GLU A 188 -3.63 -5.68 -15.48
C GLU A 188 -2.54 -6.68 -15.87
N ARG A 189 -1.46 -6.20 -16.52
CA ARG A 189 -0.30 -7.05 -16.82
C ARG A 189 0.37 -7.55 -15.55
N GLU A 190 0.57 -6.68 -14.57
CA GLU A 190 1.32 -7.00 -13.36
C GLU A 190 0.49 -7.78 -12.32
N SER A 191 -0.83 -7.62 -12.29
CA SER A 191 -1.75 -8.41 -11.43
C SER A 191 -1.80 -9.88 -11.82
N GLY A 192 -1.17 -10.28 -12.93
CA GLY A 192 -1.16 -11.66 -13.38
C GLY A 192 -2.52 -12.12 -13.90
N SER A 193 -3.43 -11.20 -14.21
CA SER A 193 -4.35 -11.41 -15.34
C SER A 193 -3.50 -11.48 -16.61
N VAL A 194 -2.81 -12.60 -16.77
CA VAL A 194 -2.13 -12.96 -18.01
C VAL A 194 -3.23 -13.06 -19.04
N ILE A 195 -3.26 -12.11 -19.97
CA ILE A 195 -4.15 -12.19 -21.10
C ILE A 195 -3.65 -13.40 -21.90
N PHE A 196 -4.53 -14.29 -22.36
CA PHE A 196 -4.11 -15.50 -23.07
C PHE A 196 -3.12 -15.20 -24.21
N ALA A 197 -3.27 -14.03 -24.86
CA ALA A 197 -2.35 -13.52 -25.87
C ALA A 197 -0.87 -13.48 -25.42
N ASP A 198 -0.60 -13.17 -24.16
CA ASP A 198 0.75 -13.00 -23.60
C ASP A 198 1.48 -14.34 -23.46
N ILE A 199 0.75 -15.42 -23.15
CA ILE A 199 1.32 -16.78 -22.98
C ILE A 199 1.15 -17.68 -24.21
N GLN A 200 0.27 -17.33 -25.15
CA GLN A 200 -0.07 -18.18 -26.29
C GLN A 200 1.16 -18.61 -27.09
N ARG A 201 2.13 -17.71 -27.29
CA ARG A 201 3.34 -18.00 -28.07
C ARG A 201 4.23 -19.00 -27.35
N GLU A 202 4.46 -18.81 -26.05
CA GLU A 202 5.31 -19.69 -25.26
C GLU A 202 4.70 -21.09 -25.15
N LEU A 203 3.37 -21.16 -24.89
CA LEU A 203 2.63 -22.43 -24.86
C LEU A 203 2.76 -23.20 -26.18
N LYS A 204 2.64 -22.52 -27.33
CA LYS A 204 2.81 -23.15 -28.65
C LYS A 204 4.21 -23.73 -28.84
N VAL A 205 5.24 -23.05 -28.36
CA VAL A 205 6.63 -23.53 -28.43
C VAL A 205 6.80 -24.76 -27.56
N TYR A 206 6.36 -24.74 -26.30
CA TYR A 206 6.45 -25.89 -25.41
C TYR A 206 5.63 -27.08 -25.91
N MET A 207 4.42 -26.85 -26.42
CA MET A 207 3.58 -27.92 -26.97
C MET A 207 4.22 -28.61 -28.18
N ASN A 208 4.85 -27.83 -29.05
CA ASN A 208 5.58 -28.36 -30.18
C ASN A 208 6.88 -29.07 -29.75
N ALA A 209 7.60 -28.54 -28.75
CA ALA A 209 8.85 -29.13 -28.28
C ALA A 209 8.66 -30.44 -27.53
N LEU A 210 7.64 -30.53 -26.67
CA LEU A 210 7.41 -31.68 -25.81
C LEU A 210 6.58 -32.78 -26.49
N TRP A 211 5.58 -32.39 -27.28
CA TRP A 211 4.61 -33.34 -27.85
C TRP A 211 4.49 -33.26 -29.37
N GLY A 212 5.21 -32.35 -30.06
CA GLY A 212 5.08 -32.18 -31.52
C GLY A 212 3.72 -31.62 -31.95
N ILE A 213 2.93 -31.07 -31.02
CA ILE A 213 1.56 -30.65 -31.27
C ILE A 213 1.53 -29.19 -31.72
N ARG A 214 1.00 -28.95 -32.93
CA ARG A 214 0.79 -27.60 -33.49
C ARG A 214 -0.68 -27.28 -33.65
N HIS A 215 -1.38 -27.02 -32.54
CA HIS A 215 -2.79 -26.66 -32.57
C HIS A 215 -3.00 -25.15 -32.41
N PRO A 216 -4.02 -24.57 -33.07
CA PRO A 216 -4.40 -23.18 -32.87
C PRO A 216 -5.05 -23.03 -31.49
N LEU A 217 -4.27 -22.59 -30.51
CA LEU A 217 -4.80 -22.21 -29.20
C LEU A 217 -5.61 -20.89 -29.37
N ARG A 218 -6.83 -20.85 -28.84
CA ARG A 218 -7.72 -19.68 -28.83
C ARG A 218 -8.33 -19.51 -27.46
N GLU A 219 -8.51 -18.26 -27.05
CA GLU A 219 -9.27 -17.92 -25.85
C GLU A 219 -10.77 -18.05 -26.14
N THR A 220 -11.49 -18.77 -25.27
CA THR A 220 -12.95 -18.84 -25.33
C THR A 220 -13.52 -17.60 -24.68
N SER A 221 -14.41 -16.86 -25.35
CA SER A 221 -15.02 -15.69 -24.74
C SER A 221 -15.87 -16.09 -23.51
N MET A 222 -15.87 -15.24 -22.48
CA MET A 222 -16.63 -15.47 -21.24
C MET A 222 -18.16 -15.52 -21.45
N HIS A 223 -18.63 -15.21 -22.66
CA HIS A 223 -20.04 -15.29 -23.08
C HIS A 223 -20.28 -16.37 -24.13
N ALA A 224 -19.34 -17.28 -24.34
CA ALA A 224 -19.50 -18.39 -25.26
C ALA A 224 -20.55 -19.39 -24.70
N PRO A 225 -21.55 -19.79 -25.49
CA PRO A 225 -22.56 -20.75 -25.05
C PRO A 225 -21.94 -22.12 -24.69
N ASP A 226 -22.55 -22.85 -23.75
CA ASP A 226 -22.04 -24.08 -23.11
C ASP A 226 -21.46 -25.15 -24.07
N HIS A 227 -21.95 -25.20 -25.31
CA HIS A 227 -21.48 -26.15 -26.31
C HIS A 227 -20.10 -25.81 -26.90
N VAL A 228 -19.63 -24.57 -26.79
CA VAL A 228 -18.30 -24.12 -27.24
C VAL A 228 -17.20 -24.60 -26.26
N TRP A 229 -17.52 -24.72 -24.97
CA TRP A 229 -16.62 -25.19 -23.92
C TRP A 229 -16.26 -26.69 -24.05
N ARG A 230 -17.04 -27.46 -24.80
CA ARG A 230 -16.94 -28.93 -24.86
C ARG A 230 -16.32 -29.48 -26.15
N ARG A 231 -15.90 -28.64 -27.10
CA ARG A 231 -15.33 -29.08 -28.38
C ARG A 231 -13.86 -28.69 -28.50
N ALA A 232 -12.96 -29.66 -28.26
CA ALA A 232 -11.65 -29.65 -28.90
C ALA A 232 -11.85 -29.98 -30.38
N THR A 233 -11.86 -28.96 -31.24
CA THR A 233 -11.99 -29.18 -32.68
C THR A 233 -10.58 -29.46 -33.21
N TYR A 234 -10.30 -30.72 -33.49
CA TYR A 234 -9.08 -31.14 -34.19
C TYR A 234 -9.32 -30.93 -35.68
N ALA A 235 -8.49 -30.10 -36.32
CA ALA A 235 -8.45 -29.90 -37.77
C ALA A 235 -7.25 -30.66 -38.34
#